data_AF-A0A9C9JQT4-F1
#
_entry.id   AF-A0A9C9JQT4-F1
#
_cell.length_a   1.000
_cell.length_b   1.000
_cell.length_c   1.000
_cell.angle_alpha   90.00
_cell.angle_beta   90.00
_cell.angle_gamma   90.00
#
_symmetry.space_group_name_H-M   'P 1'
#
loop_
_entity.id
_entity.type
_entity.pdbx_description
1 polymer ?
#
loop_
_entity_poly.entity_id
_entity_poly.type
_entity_poly.pdbx_seq_one_letter_code
_entity_poly.pdbx_strand_id
1 'polypeptide(L)'
;EIYNEPALGPDNSVYFMARDWKLYALDPAGSLKWRSEQLGYGYGSPAIRNDGTIFVSVNYGGVFAFSPEGELRWNYPISSIAGGPPAIDAQGSIYVGSWDANLRAINADGTCRWIISTYPYNIYSAPAIGADGTIYFGSCDKKFYAIGPGGA
;
A
#
# COMPACT_ATOMS: atom_id res chain seq x y z
N GLU A 1 9.82 1.38 -18.93
CA GLU A 1 8.35 1.53 -18.89
C GLU A 1 7.89 1.42 -17.46
N ILE A 2 6.99 2.34 -17.08
CA ILE A 2 6.38 2.43 -15.75
C ILE A 2 4.93 1.97 -15.93
N TYR A 3 4.49 0.97 -15.18
CA TYR A 3 3.13 0.42 -15.26
C TYR A 3 2.21 0.92 -14.14
N ASN A 4 2.76 1.64 -13.17
CA ASN A 4 2.08 2.04 -11.95
C ASN A 4 2.15 3.57 -11.80
N GLU A 5 1.28 4.13 -10.97
CA GLU A 5 1.26 5.57 -10.75
C GLU A 5 2.44 5.97 -9.85
N PRO A 6 3.27 6.96 -10.26
CA PRO A 6 4.25 7.54 -9.35
C PRO A 6 3.54 8.35 -8.26
N ALA A 7 4.13 8.40 -7.07
CA ALA A 7 3.64 9.21 -5.96
C ALA A 7 4.58 10.37 -5.65
N LEU A 8 4.02 11.52 -5.31
CA LEU A 8 4.78 12.67 -4.83
C LEU A 8 4.90 12.63 -3.30
N GLY A 9 6.10 12.82 -2.78
CA GLY A 9 6.33 13.04 -1.36
C GLY A 9 6.20 14.50 -0.93
N PRO A 10 6.15 14.78 0.38
CA PRO A 10 6.06 16.13 0.93
C PRO A 10 7.22 17.06 0.57
N ASP A 11 8.38 16.50 0.21
CA ASP A 11 9.58 17.22 -0.23
C ASP A 11 9.69 17.35 -1.77
N ASN A 12 8.57 17.10 -2.48
CA ASN A 12 8.48 17.01 -3.95
C ASN A 12 9.35 15.89 -4.57
N SER A 13 9.86 14.94 -3.77
CA SER A 13 10.47 13.73 -4.33
C SER A 13 9.41 12.88 -5.04
N VAL A 14 9.82 12.23 -6.12
CA VAL A 14 8.97 11.32 -6.89
C VAL A 14 9.34 9.88 -6.57
N TYR A 15 8.35 9.08 -6.18
CA TYR A 15 8.51 7.68 -5.83
C TYR A 15 7.76 6.79 -6.81
N PHE A 16 8.40 5.75 -7.33
CA PHE A 16 7.74 4.81 -8.23
C PHE A 16 8.37 3.42 -8.22
N MET A 17 7.55 2.41 -8.51
CA MET A 17 8.02 1.04 -8.76
C MET A 17 8.39 0.87 -10.24
N ALA A 18 9.56 0.27 -10.51
CA ALA A 18 10.03 0.00 -11.87
C ALA A 18 9.95 -1.49 -12.25
N ARG A 19 10.17 -1.81 -13.54
CA ARG A 19 10.10 -3.18 -14.10
C ARG A 19 11.07 -4.17 -13.46
N ASP A 20 12.16 -3.69 -12.86
CA ASP A 20 13.15 -4.51 -12.16
C ASP A 20 12.77 -4.78 -10.69
N TRP A 21 11.53 -4.47 -10.32
CA TRP A 21 10.91 -4.76 -9.03
C TRP A 21 11.51 -4.01 -7.85
N LYS A 22 12.06 -2.82 -8.13
CA LYS A 22 12.62 -1.90 -7.13
C LYS A 22 11.74 -0.66 -6.99
N LEU A 23 11.77 -0.09 -5.80
CA LEU A 23 11.26 1.23 -5.50
C LEU A 23 12.37 2.25 -5.78
N TYR A 24 12.04 3.29 -6.55
CA TYR A 24 12.92 4.40 -6.87
C TYR A 24 12.44 5.68 -6.20
N ALA A 25 13.37 6.52 -5.78
CA ALA A 25 13.12 7.88 -5.34
C ALA A 25 13.97 8.86 -6.15
N LEU A 26 13.33 9.84 -6.77
CA LEU A 26 13.98 10.93 -7.48
C LEU A 26 13.75 12.25 -6.74
N ASP A 27 14.71 13.16 -6.83
CA ASP A 27 14.53 14.54 -6.38
C ASP A 27 13.65 15.34 -7.37
N PRO A 28 13.24 16.58 -7.02
CA PRO A 28 12.42 17.41 -7.90
C PRO A 28 13.10 17.77 -9.24
N ALA A 29 14.43 17.65 -9.34
CA ALA A 29 15.18 17.85 -10.58
C ALA A 29 15.24 16.56 -11.44
N GLY A 30 14.72 15.45 -10.94
CA GLY A 30 14.73 14.14 -11.60
C GLY A 30 15.99 13.30 -11.34
N SER A 31 16.87 13.74 -10.44
CA SER A 31 18.09 13.00 -10.08
C SER A 31 17.76 11.88 -9.10
N LEU A 32 18.46 10.74 -9.23
CA LEU A 32 18.26 9.60 -8.33
C LEU A 32 18.72 9.94 -6.91
N LYS A 33 17.79 9.90 -5.94
CA LYS A 33 18.12 9.95 -4.50
C LYS A 33 18.57 8.58 -4.02
N TRP A 34 17.73 7.57 -4.23
CA TRP A 34 18.00 6.18 -3.85
C TRP A 34 17.11 5.20 -4.63
N ARG A 35 17.44 3.92 -4.54
CA ARG A 35 16.57 2.81 -4.96
C ARG A 35 16.67 1.66 -3.96
N SER A 36 15.60 0.90 -3.79
CA SER A 36 15.60 -0.28 -2.93
C SER A 36 16.32 -1.46 -3.57
N GLU A 37 16.52 -2.53 -2.80
CA GLU A 37 16.72 -3.87 -3.37
C GLU A 37 15.45 -4.38 -4.06
N GLN A 38 15.56 -5.50 -4.79
CA GLN A 38 14.40 -6.13 -5.41
C GLN A 38 13.40 -6.57 -4.32
N LEU A 39 12.18 -6.09 -4.40
CA LEU A 39 11.14 -6.36 -3.41
C LEU A 39 10.29 -7.58 -3.78
N GLY A 40 10.26 -7.91 -5.07
CA GLY A 40 9.46 -8.98 -5.64
C GLY A 40 8.50 -8.48 -6.71
N TYR A 41 7.93 -9.42 -7.45
CA TYR A 41 6.99 -9.11 -8.52
C TYR A 41 5.76 -8.38 -7.96
N GLY A 42 5.37 -7.27 -8.57
CA GLY A 42 4.23 -6.50 -8.08
C GLY A 42 4.00 -5.20 -8.84
N TYR A 43 2.75 -4.75 -8.78
CA TYR A 43 2.24 -3.59 -9.50
C TYR A 43 1.71 -2.50 -8.54
N GLY A 44 2.06 -2.54 -7.26
CA GLY A 44 1.57 -1.55 -6.30
C GLY A 44 2.14 -0.16 -6.62
N SER A 45 1.26 0.81 -6.93
CA SER A 45 1.62 2.22 -6.85
C SER A 45 2.03 2.55 -5.41
N PRO A 46 3.10 3.33 -5.17
CA PRO A 46 3.46 3.73 -3.83
C PRO A 46 2.38 4.63 -3.20
N ALA A 47 2.16 4.50 -1.91
CA ALA A 47 1.39 5.45 -1.10
C ALA A 47 2.34 6.16 -0.14
N ILE A 48 2.18 7.47 0.04
CA ILE A 48 3.07 8.29 0.87
C ILE A 48 2.29 8.87 2.03
N ARG A 49 2.79 8.68 3.24
CA ARG A 49 2.26 9.33 4.45
C ARG A 49 2.84 10.73 4.59
N ASN A 50 2.15 11.61 5.33
CA ASN A 50 2.57 13.00 5.54
C ASN A 50 3.98 13.17 6.15
N ASP A 51 4.48 12.17 6.87
CA ASP A 51 5.85 12.15 7.40
C ASP A 51 6.91 11.66 6.38
N GLY A 52 6.49 11.44 5.13
CA GLY A 52 7.30 10.95 4.03
C GLY A 52 7.53 9.43 4.03
N THR A 53 6.90 8.67 4.93
CA THR A 53 6.99 7.19 4.90
C THR A 53 6.33 6.65 3.63
N ILE A 54 7.03 5.77 2.92
CA ILE A 54 6.59 5.20 1.64
C ILE A 54 6.11 3.78 1.84
N PHE A 55 4.92 3.48 1.35
CA PHE A 55 4.30 2.16 1.43
C PHE A 55 4.13 1.58 0.04
N VAL A 56 4.57 0.34 -0.16
CA VAL A 56 4.38 -0.39 -1.42
C VAL A 56 3.83 -1.77 -1.14
N SER A 57 2.88 -2.19 -1.99
CA SER A 57 2.33 -3.54 -1.97
C SER A 57 2.98 -4.40 -3.05
N VAL A 58 3.47 -5.57 -2.66
CA VAL A 58 4.20 -6.52 -3.50
C VAL A 58 3.47 -7.86 -3.50
N ASN A 59 3.30 -8.47 -4.68
CA ASN A 59 2.60 -9.75 -4.78
C ASN A 59 3.42 -10.82 -4.07
N TYR A 60 2.76 -11.59 -3.21
CA TYR A 60 3.37 -12.64 -2.37
C TYR A 60 4.47 -12.13 -1.41
N GLY A 61 4.68 -10.81 -1.33
CA GLY A 61 5.61 -10.16 -0.39
C GLY A 61 4.92 -9.33 0.69
N GLY A 62 3.70 -8.85 0.42
CA GLY A 62 2.92 -8.05 1.35
C GLY A 62 3.17 -6.54 1.24
N VAL A 63 3.09 -5.84 2.37
CA VAL A 63 3.27 -4.37 2.43
C VAL A 63 4.64 -4.07 3.01
N PHE A 64 5.41 -3.25 2.32
CA PHE A 64 6.71 -2.75 2.79
C PHE A 64 6.59 -1.27 3.12
N ALA A 65 7.20 -0.84 4.21
CA ALA A 65 7.32 0.55 4.60
C ALA A 65 8.77 1.01 4.56
N PHE A 66 9.05 2.10 3.85
CA PHE A 66 10.38 2.71 3.73
C PHE A 66 10.40 4.10 4.35
N SER A 67 11.54 4.50 4.90
CA SER A 67 11.81 5.89 5.26
C SER A 67 11.97 6.77 4.01
N PRO A 68 11.84 8.11 4.14
CA PRO A 68 12.17 9.04 3.06
C PRO A 68 13.59 8.89 2.51
N GLU A 69 14.51 8.38 3.35
CA GLU A 69 15.93 8.12 3.06
C GLU A 69 16.17 6.77 2.38
N GLY A 70 15.13 5.93 2.24
CA GLY A 70 15.21 4.63 1.56
C GLY A 70 15.48 3.44 2.47
N GLU A 71 15.43 3.61 3.79
CA GLU A 71 15.63 2.52 4.74
C GLU A 71 14.34 1.73 4.93
N LEU A 72 14.41 0.39 4.88
CA LEU A 72 13.27 -0.47 5.19
C LEU A 72 12.92 -0.38 6.68
N ARG A 73 11.73 0.13 7.01
CA ARG A 73 11.23 0.21 8.38
C ARG A 73 10.61 -1.10 8.84
N TRP A 74 9.73 -1.67 8.03
CA TRP A 74 9.07 -2.94 8.31
C TRP A 74 8.46 -3.57 7.07
N ASN A 75 8.12 -4.86 7.18
CA ASN A 75 7.33 -5.62 6.23
C ASN A 75 6.16 -6.32 6.94
N TYR A 76 4.96 -6.17 6.40
CA TYR A 76 3.79 -6.95 6.77
C TYR A 76 3.56 -8.02 5.70
N PRO A 77 3.80 -9.31 5.99
CA PRO A 77 3.74 -10.36 4.97
C PRO A 77 2.30 -10.67 4.55
N ILE A 78 2.08 -10.77 3.23
CA ILE A 78 0.83 -11.27 2.64
C ILE A 78 1.22 -12.26 1.54
N SER A 79 0.92 -13.53 1.76
CA SER A 79 1.22 -14.63 0.81
C SER A 79 0.20 -14.71 -0.33
N SER A 80 -0.19 -13.56 -0.88
CA SER A 80 -1.17 -13.42 -1.95
C SER A 80 -0.90 -12.17 -2.80
N ILE A 81 -1.65 -12.01 -3.88
CA ILE A 81 -1.58 -10.83 -4.75
C ILE A 81 -2.29 -9.67 -4.04
N ALA A 82 -1.65 -8.51 -4.00
CA ALA A 82 -2.28 -7.29 -3.50
C ALA A 82 -3.36 -6.83 -4.48
N GLY A 83 -4.52 -6.45 -3.96
CA GLY A 83 -5.64 -5.94 -4.76
C GLY A 83 -5.37 -4.56 -5.34
N GLY A 84 -4.36 -3.83 -4.86
CA GLY A 84 -4.02 -2.50 -5.35
C GLY A 84 -3.05 -1.80 -4.43
N PRO A 85 -2.80 -0.49 -4.66
CA PRO A 85 -2.05 0.34 -3.73
C PRO A 85 -2.71 0.37 -2.34
N PRO A 86 -1.91 0.51 -1.27
CA PRO A 86 -2.43 0.68 0.08
C PRO A 86 -3.05 2.07 0.25
N ALA A 87 -4.13 2.16 1.05
CA ALA A 87 -4.68 3.43 1.51
C ALA A 87 -4.18 3.75 2.92
N ILE A 88 -3.97 5.04 3.23
CA ILE A 88 -3.40 5.48 4.50
C ILE A 88 -4.35 6.52 5.12
N ASP A 89 -4.78 6.31 6.36
CA ASP A 89 -5.59 7.29 7.08
C ASP A 89 -4.73 8.42 7.71
N ALA A 90 -5.39 9.44 8.26
CA ALA A 90 -4.71 10.56 8.90
C ALA A 90 -3.93 10.17 10.18
N GLN A 91 -4.24 9.00 10.77
CA GLN A 91 -3.56 8.44 11.94
C GLN A 91 -2.38 7.55 11.54
N GLY A 92 -2.19 7.28 10.25
CA GLY A 92 -1.14 6.43 9.71
C GLY A 92 -1.47 4.95 9.71
N SER A 93 -2.73 4.53 9.92
CA SER A 93 -3.16 3.16 9.64
C SER A 93 -3.16 2.91 8.14
N ILE A 94 -2.79 1.69 7.76
CA ILE A 94 -2.65 1.26 6.37
C ILE A 94 -3.71 0.20 6.07
N TYR A 95 -4.40 0.35 4.93
CA TYR A 95 -5.46 -0.54 4.49
C TYR A 95 -5.10 -1.16 3.15
N VAL A 96 -5.17 -2.50 3.07
CA VAL A 96 -4.85 -3.24 1.85
C VAL A 96 -5.82 -4.40 1.64
N GLY A 97 -6.42 -4.44 0.46
CA GLY A 97 -7.17 -5.61 -0.02
C GLY A 97 -6.25 -6.58 -0.74
N SER A 98 -6.60 -7.87 -0.75
CA SER A 98 -5.83 -8.89 -1.46
C SER A 98 -6.68 -10.04 -2.00
N TRP A 99 -6.05 -10.83 -2.88
CA TRP A 99 -6.67 -11.96 -3.57
C TRP A 99 -6.84 -13.21 -2.69
N ASP A 100 -6.47 -13.13 -1.41
CA ASP A 100 -6.83 -14.14 -0.41
C ASP A 100 -8.17 -13.83 0.30
N ALA A 101 -8.97 -12.97 -0.34
CA ALA A 101 -10.28 -12.52 0.13
C ALA A 101 -10.27 -11.64 1.39
N ASN A 102 -9.13 -11.07 1.79
CA ASN A 102 -9.02 -10.28 3.01
C ASN A 102 -8.75 -8.80 2.74
N LEU A 103 -9.48 -7.94 3.44
CA LEU A 103 -9.09 -6.56 3.72
C LEU A 103 -8.35 -6.54 5.05
N ARG A 104 -7.17 -5.94 5.09
CA ARG A 104 -6.36 -5.82 6.29
C ARG A 104 -6.20 -4.37 6.69
N ALA A 105 -6.34 -4.09 7.97
CA ALA A 105 -5.85 -2.87 8.59
C ALA A 105 -4.54 -3.17 9.33
N ILE A 106 -3.53 -2.35 9.08
CA ILE A 106 -2.18 -2.47 9.61
C ILE A 106 -1.88 -1.17 10.34
N ASN A 107 -1.33 -1.25 11.55
CA ASN A 107 -0.93 -0.10 12.33
C ASN A 107 0.31 0.58 11.71
N ALA A 108 0.59 1.82 12.11
CA ALA A 108 1.75 2.58 11.64
C ALA A 108 3.10 1.88 11.88
N ASP A 109 3.17 1.00 12.89
CA ASP A 109 4.34 0.20 13.26
C ASP A 109 4.45 -1.13 12.50
N GLY A 110 3.52 -1.40 11.58
CA GLY A 110 3.48 -2.64 10.80
C GLY A 110 2.77 -3.80 11.47
N THR A 111 2.16 -3.63 12.65
CA THR A 111 1.39 -4.70 13.30
C THR A 111 -0.03 -4.81 12.75
N CYS A 112 -0.60 -6.02 12.78
CA CYS A 112 -2.00 -6.22 12.37
C CYS A 112 -2.95 -5.50 13.33
N ARG A 113 -3.86 -4.69 12.81
CA ARG A 113 -4.93 -4.06 13.59
C ARG A 113 -6.20 -4.91 13.56
N TRP A 114 -6.66 -5.29 12.37
CA TRP A 114 -7.79 -6.19 12.15
C TRP A 114 -7.81 -6.73 10.71
N ILE A 115 -8.62 -7.76 10.48
CA ILE A 115 -8.84 -8.38 9.17
C ILE A 115 -10.34 -8.59 8.96
N ILE A 116 -10.86 -8.16 7.81
CA ILE A 116 -12.21 -8.48 7.33
C ILE A 116 -12.10 -9.43 6.15
N SER A 117 -12.81 -10.55 6.22
CA SER A 117 -12.80 -11.56 5.17
C SER A 117 -14.08 -11.53 4.34
N THR A 118 -13.92 -11.60 3.02
CA THR A 118 -14.99 -11.81 2.04
C THR A 118 -14.89 -13.19 1.39
N TYR A 119 -14.24 -14.15 2.07
CA TYR A 119 -14.00 -15.49 1.55
C TYR A 119 -15.28 -16.16 1.00
N PRO A 120 -15.23 -16.86 -0.14
CA PRO A 120 -14.05 -17.16 -0.96
C PRO A 120 -13.72 -16.11 -2.03
N TYR A 121 -14.25 -14.89 -1.92
CA TYR A 121 -14.21 -13.90 -2.99
C TYR A 121 -13.04 -12.90 -2.84
N ASN A 122 -12.26 -12.75 -3.91
CA ASN A 122 -11.08 -11.90 -3.90
C ASN A 122 -11.41 -10.41 -3.81
N ILE A 123 -10.48 -9.63 -3.24
CA ILE A 123 -10.53 -8.17 -3.26
C ILE A 123 -9.48 -7.67 -4.26
N TYR A 124 -9.96 -7.11 -5.38
CA TYR A 124 -9.14 -6.60 -6.48
C TYR A 124 -9.05 -5.06 -6.50
N SER A 125 -9.71 -4.38 -5.57
CA SER A 125 -9.72 -2.92 -5.53
C SER A 125 -8.76 -2.41 -4.47
N ALA A 126 -8.13 -1.27 -4.74
CA ALA A 126 -7.57 -0.43 -3.69
C ALA A 126 -8.70 0.05 -2.77
N PRO A 127 -8.53 0.01 -1.44
CA PRO A 127 -9.47 0.62 -0.51
C PRO A 127 -9.52 2.15 -0.67
N ALA A 128 -10.65 2.77 -0.35
CA ALA A 128 -10.80 4.21 -0.22
C ALA A 128 -11.20 4.58 1.21
N ILE A 129 -10.82 5.77 1.67
CA ILE A 129 -11.08 6.24 3.04
C ILE A 129 -11.94 7.49 2.99
N GLY A 130 -13.10 7.45 3.64
CA GLY A 130 -13.98 8.60 3.82
C GLY A 130 -13.40 9.62 4.80
N ALA A 131 -13.89 10.86 4.75
CA ALA A 131 -13.47 11.92 5.68
C ALA A 131 -13.80 11.60 7.15
N ASP A 132 -14.74 10.69 7.39
CA ASP A 132 -15.15 10.15 8.69
C ASP A 132 -14.29 8.94 9.14
N GLY A 133 -13.35 8.50 8.31
CA GLY A 133 -12.53 7.32 8.55
C GLY A 133 -13.17 6.00 8.12
N THR A 134 -14.35 6.03 7.48
CA THR A 134 -14.98 4.82 6.94
C THR A 134 -14.16 4.27 5.77
N ILE A 135 -13.89 2.97 5.78
CA ILE A 135 -13.11 2.27 4.75
C ILE A 135 -14.05 1.62 3.75
N TYR A 136 -13.86 1.94 2.48
CA TYR A 136 -14.68 1.47 1.37
C TYR A 136 -13.89 0.56 0.44
N PHE A 137 -14.47 -0.57 0.01
CA PHE A 137 -13.85 -1.46 -0.96
C PHE A 137 -14.88 -2.33 -1.69
N GLY A 138 -14.53 -2.79 -2.89
CA GLY A 138 -15.30 -3.78 -3.64
C GLY A 138 -14.72 -5.18 -3.49
N SER A 139 -15.60 -6.20 -3.45
CA SER A 139 -15.18 -7.60 -3.50
C SER A 139 -15.82 -8.32 -4.69
N CYS A 140 -15.20 -9.43 -5.10
CA CYS A 140 -15.72 -10.31 -6.15
C CYS A 140 -17.03 -11.01 -5.75
N ASP A 141 -17.47 -10.88 -4.50
CA ASP A 141 -18.79 -11.34 -4.03
C ASP A 141 -19.96 -10.50 -4.56
N LYS A 142 -19.66 -9.52 -5.41
CA LYS A 142 -20.59 -8.56 -6.02
C LYS A 142 -21.14 -7.53 -5.04
N LYS A 143 -20.46 -7.31 -3.90
CA LYS A 143 -20.82 -6.27 -2.95
C LYS A 143 -19.77 -5.17 -2.87
N PHE A 144 -20.25 -4.04 -2.37
CA PHE A 144 -19.45 -2.90 -1.95
C PHE A 144 -19.60 -2.76 -0.44
N TYR A 145 -18.48 -2.66 0.25
CA TYR A 145 -18.40 -2.65 1.71
C TYR A 145 -18.05 -1.26 2.22
N ALA A 146 -18.59 -0.92 3.38
CA ALA A 146 -18.24 0.23 4.19
C ALA A 146 -17.98 -0.27 5.61
N ILE A 147 -16.74 -0.13 6.08
CA ILE A 147 -16.29 -0.66 7.38
C ILE A 147 -15.81 0.51 8.22
N GLY A 148 -16.25 0.60 9.47
CA GLY A 148 -15.75 1.62 10.37
C GLY A 148 -14.25 1.46 10.63
N PRO A 149 -13.54 2.51 11.06
CA PRO A 149 -12.09 2.43 11.32
C PRO A 149 -11.71 1.39 12.39
N GLY A 150 -12.67 1.02 13.25
CA GLY A 150 -12.53 -0.04 14.24
C GLY A 150 -12.68 -1.47 13.70
N GLY A 151 -13.05 -1.67 12.44
CA GLY A 151 -13.27 -3.00 11.85
C GLY A 151 -14.65 -3.59 12.11
N ALA A 152 -15.68 -2.76 12.30
CA ALA A 152 -17.08 -3.16 12.48
C ALA A 152 -18.01 -2.20 11.73
#